data_AF-A0A0D9NWI9-F1
#
_entry.id   AF-A0A0D9NWI9-F1
#
_cell.length_a   1.000
_cell.length_b   1.000
_cell.length_c   1.000
_cell.angle_alpha   90.00
_cell.angle_beta   90.00
_cell.angle_gamma   90.00
#
_symmetry.space_group_name_H-M   'P 1'
#
loop_
_entity.id
_entity.type
_entity.pdbx_description
1 polymer ?
#
loop_
_entity_poly.entity_id
_entity_poly.type
_entity_poly.pdbx_seq_one_letter_code
_entity_poly.pdbx_strand_id
1 'polypeptide(L)'
;MAFVIKGQTVRPKETAKVLGVVLDTGLRYKQHIAEAAAKGLFAAMQLKRLRGLSPRVARQLFTAAVAPAMDYASNVWSHACGEKKETLWLNQAQAIGAQAVTGAFRSVATAVAEAEAGIAPVLERHAKTAAKNWVNLPTLPREHPLARLNMRICRRFTSPMQKMAELCKEVAGQRLEVIQEFAMEPWGAPHPCSLLCRSRQGDTTGQEGARRGRLDELFRERRNCRHGGLRGVRDGKGQEGRAGPLLGHPGAAGRKT
;
A
#
# COMPACT_ATOMS: atom_id res chain seq x y z
N MET A 1 3.73 20.98 26.36
CA MET A 1 5.01 21.73 26.49
C MET A 1 5.27 22.47 25.20
N ALA A 2 5.70 23.74 25.27
CA ALA A 2 6.06 24.53 24.10
C ALA A 2 7.56 24.40 23.82
N PHE A 3 7.96 24.43 22.55
CA PHE A 3 9.36 24.34 22.14
C PHE A 3 9.80 25.70 21.55
N VAL A 4 11.02 26.13 21.83
CA VAL A 4 11.57 27.37 21.26
C VAL A 4 12.49 27.01 20.09
N ILE A 5 12.15 27.44 18.88
CA ILE A 5 12.95 27.24 17.67
C ILE A 5 13.33 28.62 17.14
N LYS A 6 14.62 28.93 17.06
CA LYS A 6 15.14 30.24 16.60
C LYS A 6 14.48 31.44 17.30
N GLY A 7 14.24 31.33 18.62
CA GLY A 7 13.60 32.39 19.42
C GLY A 7 12.07 32.46 19.29
N GLN A 8 11.44 31.61 18.48
CA GLN A 8 9.98 31.52 18.38
C GLN A 8 9.42 30.35 19.18
N THR A 9 8.42 30.62 20.01
CA THR A 9 7.70 29.60 20.79
C THR A 9 6.69 28.87 19.90
N VAL A 10 7.01 27.64 19.52
CA VAL A 10 6.13 26.75 18.75
C VAL A 10 5.39 25.82 19.70
N ARG A 11 4.06 25.92 19.69
CA ARG A 11 3.18 24.98 20.41
C ARG A 11 2.93 23.74 19.55
N PRO A 12 3.09 22.52 20.10
CA PRO A 12 2.73 21.30 19.39
C PRO A 12 1.25 21.36 19.00
N LYS A 13 0.97 21.04 17.73
CA LYS A 13 -0.38 20.87 17.22
C LYS A 13 -0.64 19.40 16.97
N GLU A 14 -1.90 19.00 17.02
CA GLU A 14 -2.29 17.62 16.72
C GLU A 14 -2.02 17.26 15.25
N THR A 15 -2.12 18.25 14.37
CA THR A 15 -1.83 18.11 12.94
C THR A 15 -0.94 19.23 12.43
N ALA A 16 -0.10 18.91 11.44
CA ALA A 16 0.78 19.87 10.77
C ALA A 16 0.79 19.61 9.26
N LYS A 17 0.75 20.67 8.45
CA LYS A 17 0.79 20.55 7.00
C LYS A 17 2.20 20.81 6.48
N VAL A 18 2.78 19.85 5.78
CA VAL A 18 4.13 19.92 5.20
C VAL A 18 4.07 19.54 3.74
N LEU A 19 4.50 20.44 2.84
CA LEU A 19 4.46 20.24 1.38
C LEU A 19 3.09 19.76 0.85
N GLY A 20 1.99 20.14 1.50
CA GLY A 20 0.65 19.71 1.11
C GLY A 20 0.18 18.38 1.73
N VAL A 21 1.03 17.68 2.50
CA VAL A 21 0.67 16.49 3.27
C VAL A 21 0.28 16.88 4.69
N VAL A 22 -0.87 16.39 5.16
CA VAL A 22 -1.31 16.58 6.56
C VAL A 22 -0.77 15.46 7.43
N LEU A 23 0.10 15.81 8.38
CA LEU A 23 0.75 14.92 9.32
C LEU A 23 0.00 14.94 10.65
N ASP A 24 -0.49 13.79 11.10
CA ASP A 24 -1.05 13.59 12.43
C ASP A 24 0.06 13.24 13.44
N THR A 25 -0.12 13.53 14.73
CA THR A 25 0.83 13.12 15.80
C THR A 25 1.22 11.65 15.76
N GLY A 26 0.27 10.77 15.42
CA GLY A 26 0.50 9.32 15.33
C GLY A 26 0.95 8.83 13.95
N LEU A 27 1.18 9.73 12.98
CA LEU A 27 1.47 9.40 11.57
C LEU A 27 0.47 8.38 10.99
N ARG A 28 -0.82 8.57 11.30
CA ARG A 28 -1.93 7.76 10.81
C ARG A 28 -2.50 8.29 9.49
N TYR A 29 -2.30 9.58 9.21
CA TYR A 29 -2.70 10.25 7.97
C TYR A 29 -4.21 10.19 7.69
N LYS A 30 -5.05 10.07 8.72
CA LYS A 30 -6.50 9.88 8.53
C LYS A 30 -7.14 11.10 7.88
N GLN A 31 -6.78 12.29 8.38
CA GLN A 31 -7.24 13.55 7.81
C GLN A 31 -6.73 13.70 6.36
N HIS A 32 -5.45 13.41 6.12
CA HIS A 32 -4.86 13.51 4.78
C HIS A 32 -5.55 12.61 3.77
N ILE A 33 -5.84 11.35 4.12
CA ILE A 33 -6.51 10.40 3.21
C ILE A 33 -7.93 10.85 2.90
N ALA A 34 -8.67 11.34 3.91
CA ALA A 34 -10.01 11.89 3.70
C ALA A 34 -9.98 13.11 2.75
N GLU A 35 -9.04 14.04 2.95
CA GLU A 35 -8.87 15.20 2.07
C GLU A 35 -8.46 14.80 0.64
N ALA A 36 -7.56 13.83 0.48
CA ALA A 36 -7.13 13.31 -0.82
C ALA A 36 -8.29 12.62 -1.56
N ALA A 37 -9.06 11.78 -0.86
CA ALA A 37 -10.25 11.14 -1.42
C ALA A 37 -11.33 12.16 -1.82
N ALA A 38 -11.56 13.20 -1.01
CA ALA A 38 -12.51 14.26 -1.34
C ALA A 38 -12.10 15.06 -2.58
N LYS A 39 -10.81 15.41 -2.71
CA LYS A 39 -10.27 16.08 -3.91
C LYS A 39 -10.38 15.19 -5.14
N GLY A 40 -10.04 13.91 -5.01
CA GLY A 40 -10.21 12.91 -6.07
C GLY A 40 -11.66 12.77 -6.51
N LEU A 41 -12.59 12.67 -5.55
CA LEU A 41 -14.02 12.59 -5.83
C LEU A 41 -14.53 13.83 -6.54
N PHE A 42 -14.12 15.02 -6.11
CA PHE A 42 -14.48 16.27 -6.78
C PHE A 42 -14.01 16.27 -8.24
N ALA A 43 -12.74 15.92 -8.50
CA ALA A 43 -12.21 15.82 -9.85
C ALA A 43 -12.94 14.75 -10.69
N ALA A 44 -13.24 13.60 -10.10
CA ALA A 44 -13.97 12.51 -10.76
C ALA A 44 -15.41 12.93 -11.12
N MET A 45 -16.08 13.69 -10.25
CA MET A 45 -17.39 14.25 -10.53
C MET A 45 -17.34 15.26 -11.68
N GLN A 46 -16.33 16.14 -11.73
CA GLN A 46 -16.18 17.06 -12.86
C GLN A 46 -15.94 16.29 -14.17
N LEU A 47 -15.08 15.26 -14.15
CA LEU A 47 -14.87 14.39 -15.31
C LEU A 47 -16.19 13.73 -15.77
N LYS A 48 -16.99 13.22 -14.83
CA LYS A 48 -18.29 12.59 -15.12
C LYS A 48 -19.32 13.54 -15.73
N ARG A 49 -19.19 14.85 -15.51
CA ARG A 49 -20.10 15.87 -16.07
C ARG A 49 -19.78 16.19 -17.54
N LEU A 50 -18.56 15.90 -17.99
CA LEU A 50 -18.18 16.12 -19.38
C LEU A 50 -18.91 15.13 -20.29
N ARG A 51 -19.44 15.62 -21.41
CA ARG A 51 -20.19 14.84 -22.42
C ARG A 51 -19.35 14.72 -23.69
N GLY A 52 -19.55 13.63 -24.44
CA GLY A 52 -18.94 13.47 -25.78
C GLY A 52 -17.44 13.16 -25.79
N LEU A 53 -16.85 12.80 -24.64
CA LEU A 53 -15.45 12.38 -24.59
C LEU A 53 -15.29 10.97 -25.13
N SER A 54 -14.23 10.74 -25.92
CA SER A 54 -13.81 9.37 -26.22
C SER A 54 -13.25 8.70 -24.94
N PRO A 55 -13.41 7.38 -24.76
CA PRO A 55 -12.86 6.68 -23.59
C PRO A 55 -11.34 6.88 -23.41
N ARG A 56 -10.62 7.06 -24.52
CA ARG A 56 -9.18 7.37 -24.50
C ARG A 56 -8.89 8.70 -23.83
N VAL A 57 -9.60 9.76 -24.24
CA VAL A 57 -9.42 11.11 -23.68
C VAL A 57 -9.91 11.15 -22.24
N ALA A 58 -11.05 10.54 -21.94
CA ALA A 58 -11.56 10.45 -20.57
C ALA A 58 -10.55 9.77 -19.62
N ARG A 59 -9.92 8.67 -20.06
CA ARG A 59 -8.86 7.98 -19.28
C ARG A 59 -7.61 8.85 -19.10
N GLN A 60 -7.24 9.64 -20.11
CA GLN A 60 -6.13 10.59 -19.99
C GLN A 60 -6.45 11.66 -18.95
N LEU A 61 -7.65 12.24 -18.98
CA LEU A 61 -8.10 13.22 -17.98
C LEU A 61 -8.16 12.61 -16.57
N PHE A 62 -8.62 11.36 -16.44
CA PHE A 62 -8.58 10.64 -15.18
C PHE A 62 -7.14 10.54 -14.64
N THR A 63 -6.21 10.09 -15.48
CA THR A 63 -4.79 9.93 -15.11
C THR A 63 -4.12 11.28 -14.80
N ALA A 64 -4.55 12.36 -15.43
CA ALA A 64 -3.96 13.69 -15.26
C ALA A 64 -4.53 14.48 -14.06
N ALA A 65 -5.80 14.28 -13.70
CA ALA A 65 -6.47 15.10 -12.69
C ALA A 65 -6.92 14.30 -11.46
N VAL A 66 -7.56 13.14 -11.66
CA VAL A 66 -8.19 12.37 -10.58
C VAL A 66 -7.14 11.54 -9.82
N ALA A 67 -6.33 10.76 -10.55
CA ALA A 67 -5.31 9.92 -9.93
C ALA A 67 -4.28 10.75 -9.13
N PRO A 68 -3.71 11.87 -9.64
CA PRO A 68 -2.73 12.63 -8.87
C PRO A 68 -3.32 13.30 -7.64
N ALA A 69 -4.60 13.72 -7.67
CA ALA A 69 -5.27 14.30 -6.52
C ALA A 69 -5.41 13.31 -5.35
N MET A 70 -5.59 12.02 -5.66
CA MET A 70 -5.70 10.95 -4.66
C MET A 70 -4.34 10.34 -4.29
N ASP A 71 -3.42 10.25 -5.25
CA ASP A 71 -2.18 9.46 -5.14
C ASP A 71 -0.98 10.31 -4.70
N TYR A 72 -1.15 11.64 -4.57
CA TYR A 72 -0.10 12.55 -4.13
C TYR A 72 0.51 12.10 -2.81
N ALA A 73 1.84 11.96 -2.78
CA ALA A 73 2.61 11.49 -1.64
C ALA A 73 2.18 10.11 -1.09
N SER A 74 1.54 9.27 -1.91
CA SER A 74 1.10 7.92 -1.50
C SER A 74 2.24 7.05 -0.98
N ASN A 75 3.48 7.23 -1.45
CA ASN A 75 4.66 6.59 -0.89
C ASN A 75 4.89 6.90 0.61
N VAL A 76 4.38 8.03 1.11
CA VAL A 76 4.51 8.44 2.52
C VAL A 76 3.36 7.92 3.36
N TRP A 77 2.10 8.03 2.93
CA TRP A 77 0.94 7.76 3.79
C TRP A 77 0.21 6.44 3.49
N SER A 78 0.42 5.80 2.32
CA SER A 78 -0.32 4.58 1.94
C SER A 78 -0.13 3.42 2.91
N HIS A 79 1.02 3.35 3.60
CA HIS A 79 1.29 2.35 4.62
C HIS A 79 0.31 2.41 5.81
N ALA A 80 -0.35 3.55 6.02
CA ALA A 80 -1.33 3.78 7.08
C ALA A 80 -2.77 3.49 6.61
N CYS A 81 -2.97 3.29 5.30
CA CYS A 81 -4.24 2.90 4.70
C CYS A 81 -4.52 1.42 5.01
N GLY A 82 -5.01 1.15 6.22
CA GLY A 82 -5.23 -0.20 6.74
C GLY A 82 -6.65 -0.47 7.23
N GLU A 83 -7.44 0.56 7.56
CA GLU A 83 -8.84 0.36 7.92
C GLU A 83 -9.72 0.31 6.65
N LYS A 84 -10.82 -0.43 6.77
CA LYS A 84 -11.77 -0.61 5.66
C LYS A 84 -12.37 0.73 5.21
N LYS A 85 -12.42 1.72 6.09
CA LYS A 85 -13.05 3.03 5.85
C LYS A 85 -12.22 3.92 4.94
N GLU A 86 -10.91 4.07 5.17
CA GLU A 86 -10.08 4.96 4.36
C GLU A 86 -9.98 4.45 2.91
N THR A 87 -9.84 3.13 2.76
CA THR A 87 -9.81 2.49 1.44
C THR A 87 -11.14 2.66 0.70
N LEU A 88 -12.27 2.69 1.43
CA LEU A 88 -13.60 2.84 0.85
C LEU A 88 -13.80 4.22 0.22
N TRP A 89 -13.33 5.31 0.84
CA TRP A 89 -13.43 6.65 0.25
C TRP A 89 -12.61 6.79 -1.04
N LEU A 90 -11.41 6.22 -1.06
CA LEU A 90 -10.57 6.18 -2.26
C LEU A 90 -11.23 5.36 -3.37
N ASN A 91 -11.77 4.19 -3.04
CA ASN A 91 -12.47 3.34 -4.00
C ASN A 91 -13.75 3.98 -4.54
N GLN A 92 -14.44 4.81 -3.74
CA GLN A 92 -15.60 5.57 -4.21
C GLN A 92 -15.23 6.59 -5.27
N ALA A 93 -14.21 7.42 -5.02
CA ALA A 93 -13.72 8.40 -5.99
C ALA A 93 -13.25 7.72 -7.29
N GLN A 94 -12.52 6.63 -7.14
CA GLN A 94 -12.05 5.77 -8.23
C GLN A 94 -13.21 5.18 -9.04
N ALA A 95 -14.25 4.64 -8.40
CA ALA A 95 -15.41 4.07 -9.08
C ALA A 95 -16.14 5.10 -9.94
N ILE A 96 -16.32 6.33 -9.41
CA ILE A 96 -16.92 7.43 -10.18
C ILE A 96 -16.04 7.79 -11.37
N GLY A 97 -14.71 7.82 -11.21
CA GLY A 97 -13.77 8.07 -12.30
C GLY A 97 -13.81 6.97 -13.37
N ALA A 98 -13.80 5.71 -12.99
CA ALA A 98 -13.87 4.57 -13.91
C ALA A 98 -15.21 4.53 -14.68
N GLN A 99 -16.32 4.83 -14.02
CA GLN A 99 -17.63 5.01 -14.66
C GLN A 99 -17.63 6.17 -15.66
N ALA A 100 -16.97 7.28 -15.34
CA ALA A 100 -16.87 8.43 -16.25
C ALA A 100 -16.06 8.10 -17.51
N VAL A 101 -15.07 7.21 -17.42
CA VAL A 101 -14.25 6.77 -18.56
C VAL A 101 -15.00 5.77 -19.45
N THR A 102 -15.70 4.81 -18.85
CA THR A 102 -16.38 3.72 -19.56
C THR A 102 -17.78 4.09 -20.02
N GLY A 103 -18.44 5.07 -19.38
CA GLY A 103 -19.87 5.31 -19.54
C GLY A 103 -20.74 4.23 -18.88
N ALA A 104 -20.17 3.39 -18.01
CA ALA A 104 -20.86 2.28 -17.36
C ALA A 104 -21.97 2.76 -16.40
N PHE A 105 -22.94 1.87 -16.13
CA PHE A 105 -24.02 2.15 -15.18
C PHE A 105 -23.49 2.39 -13.76
N ARG A 106 -24.25 3.18 -13.00
CA ARG A 106 -24.00 3.46 -11.57
C ARG A 106 -23.81 2.19 -10.73
N SER A 107 -24.51 1.11 -11.06
CA SER A 107 -24.53 -0.15 -10.32
C SER A 107 -23.40 -1.12 -10.68
N VAL A 108 -22.58 -0.80 -11.69
CA VAL A 108 -21.46 -1.66 -12.09
C VAL A 108 -20.46 -1.78 -10.95
N ALA A 109 -20.03 -3.02 -10.67
CA ALA A 109 -19.03 -3.30 -9.66
C ALA A 109 -17.72 -2.56 -9.99
N THR A 110 -17.10 -1.93 -8.99
CA THR A 110 -15.89 -1.11 -9.17
C THR A 110 -14.78 -1.84 -9.90
N ALA A 111 -14.51 -3.11 -9.55
CA ALA A 111 -13.47 -3.90 -10.19
C ALA A 111 -13.71 -4.11 -11.69
N VAL A 112 -14.98 -4.25 -12.11
CA VAL A 112 -15.34 -4.38 -13.53
C VAL A 112 -15.16 -3.04 -14.23
N ALA A 113 -15.64 -1.95 -13.63
CA ALA A 113 -15.47 -0.61 -14.19
C ALA A 113 -13.99 -0.23 -14.35
N GLU A 114 -13.14 -0.59 -13.38
CA GLU A 114 -11.68 -0.37 -13.43
C GLU A 114 -11.02 -1.16 -14.56
N ALA A 115 -11.38 -2.45 -14.70
CA ALA A 115 -10.86 -3.31 -15.74
C ALA A 115 -11.22 -2.79 -17.14
N GLU A 116 -12.51 -2.48 -17.36
CA GLU A 116 -13.00 -1.91 -18.63
C GLU A 116 -12.44 -0.51 -18.91
N ALA A 117 -12.23 0.30 -17.87
CA ALA A 117 -11.61 1.61 -18.01
C ALA A 117 -10.10 1.53 -18.32
N GLY A 118 -9.47 0.36 -18.11
CA GLY A 118 -8.02 0.20 -18.18
C GLY A 118 -7.28 0.99 -17.11
N ILE A 119 -7.85 1.09 -15.91
CA ILE A 119 -7.28 1.83 -14.77
C ILE A 119 -6.91 0.83 -13.67
N ALA A 120 -5.64 0.85 -13.23
CA ALA A 120 -5.21 0.01 -12.12
C ALA A 120 -5.88 0.43 -10.79
N PRO A 121 -6.24 -0.51 -9.90
CA PRO A 121 -6.78 -0.23 -8.57
C PRO A 121 -5.91 0.73 -7.76
N VAL A 122 -6.53 1.54 -6.90
CA VAL A 122 -5.85 2.61 -6.13
C VAL A 122 -4.66 2.08 -5.34
N LEU A 123 -4.86 1.00 -4.58
CA LEU A 123 -3.80 0.43 -3.74
C LEU A 123 -2.64 -0.13 -4.57
N GLU A 124 -2.91 -0.66 -5.76
CA GLU A 124 -1.87 -1.14 -6.66
C GLU A 124 -1.03 0.03 -7.20
N ARG A 125 -1.66 1.17 -7.53
CA ARG A 125 -0.94 2.39 -7.93
C ARG A 125 -0.05 2.92 -6.81
N HIS A 126 -0.54 2.87 -5.56
CA HIS A 126 0.25 3.28 -4.39
C HIS A 126 1.41 2.32 -4.15
N ALA A 127 1.19 1.01 -4.24
CA ALA A 127 2.24 0.01 -4.12
C ALA A 127 3.30 0.17 -5.20
N LYS A 128 2.90 0.40 -6.45
CA LYS A 128 3.80 0.68 -7.58
C LYS A 128 4.61 1.97 -7.33
N THR A 129 3.98 3.02 -6.82
CA THR A 129 4.66 4.29 -6.50
C THR A 129 5.67 4.11 -5.36
N ALA A 130 5.30 3.35 -4.32
CA ALA A 130 6.18 3.02 -3.21
C ALA A 130 7.38 2.19 -3.69
N ALA A 131 7.16 1.15 -4.50
CA ALA A 131 8.22 0.33 -5.07
C ALA A 131 9.15 1.14 -5.96
N LYS A 132 8.61 1.99 -6.85
CA LYS A 132 9.40 2.89 -7.70
C LYS A 132 10.27 3.83 -6.86
N ASN A 133 9.70 4.46 -5.83
CA ASN A 133 10.44 5.35 -4.95
C ASN A 133 11.54 4.60 -4.17
N TRP A 134 11.26 3.37 -3.74
CA TRP A 134 12.23 2.52 -3.05
C TRP A 134 13.39 2.10 -3.95
N VAL A 135 13.13 1.73 -5.21
CA VAL A 135 14.17 1.37 -6.19
C VAL A 135 14.99 2.61 -6.58
N ASN A 136 14.34 3.76 -6.75
CA ASN A 136 15.02 4.99 -7.15
C ASN A 136 16.00 5.50 -6.09
N LEU A 137 15.68 5.37 -4.81
CA LEU A 137 16.50 5.94 -3.73
C LEU A 137 17.95 5.42 -3.69
N PRO A 138 18.21 4.09 -3.73
CA PRO A 138 19.58 3.55 -3.78
C PRO A 138 20.24 3.68 -5.17
N THR A 139 19.48 3.88 -6.25
CA THR A 139 20.05 4.10 -7.59
C THR A 139 20.44 5.54 -7.86
N LEU A 140 20.24 6.45 -6.91
CA LEU A 140 20.68 7.84 -7.04
C LEU A 140 22.21 7.92 -7.09
N PRO A 141 22.77 8.91 -7.81
CA PRO A 141 24.20 9.21 -7.77
C PRO A 141 24.68 9.41 -6.33
N ARG A 142 25.93 9.02 -6.04
CA ARG A 142 26.49 9.07 -4.67
C ARG A 142 26.57 10.50 -4.13
N GLU A 143 26.63 11.48 -5.02
CA GLU A 143 26.70 12.91 -4.74
C GLU A 143 25.34 13.46 -4.26
N HIS A 144 24.24 12.76 -4.55
CA HIS A 144 22.90 13.22 -4.20
C HIS A 144 22.67 13.20 -2.67
N PRO A 145 22.09 14.24 -2.07
CA PRO A 145 21.91 14.31 -0.61
C PRO A 145 21.08 13.14 -0.07
N LEU A 146 20.06 12.69 -0.82
CA LEU A 146 19.24 11.53 -0.42
C LEU A 146 19.99 10.19 -0.48
N ALA A 147 20.99 10.03 -1.37
CA ALA A 147 21.81 8.82 -1.42
C ALA A 147 22.71 8.71 -0.18
N ARG A 148 23.09 9.86 0.39
CA ARG A 148 23.87 9.95 1.63
C ARG A 148 23.04 9.78 2.90
N LEU A 149 21.71 9.87 2.80
CA LEU A 149 20.84 9.68 3.96
C LEU A 149 20.81 8.20 4.35
N ASN A 150 21.44 7.88 5.48
CA ASN A 150 21.31 6.54 6.04
C ASN A 150 20.00 6.45 6.85
N MET A 151 19.13 5.51 6.47
CA MET A 151 17.85 5.29 7.13
C MET A 151 18.09 4.66 8.51
N ARG A 152 18.12 5.47 9.57
CA ARG A 152 18.18 4.96 10.95
C ARG A 152 16.95 4.14 11.24
N ILE A 153 17.12 2.88 11.66
CA ILE A 153 16.02 2.00 12.06
C ILE A 153 15.55 2.38 13.47
N CYS A 154 14.27 2.66 13.64
CA CYS A 154 13.66 2.99 14.92
C CYS A 154 12.48 2.05 15.17
N ARG A 155 12.58 1.24 16.23
CA ARG A 155 11.51 0.29 16.60
C ARG A 155 10.33 0.96 17.30
N ARG A 156 10.58 2.06 18.03
CA ARG A 156 9.54 2.78 18.79
C ARG A 156 8.63 3.61 17.87
N PHE A 157 9.22 4.28 16.88
CA PHE A 157 8.50 5.10 15.91
C PHE A 157 8.94 4.71 14.50
N THR A 158 8.28 3.71 13.92
CA THR A 158 8.61 3.22 12.59
C THR A 158 8.30 4.29 11.55
N SER A 159 9.34 4.76 10.84
CA SER A 159 9.16 5.79 9.83
C SER A 159 8.43 5.25 8.59
N PRO A 160 7.76 6.11 7.79
CA PRO A 160 7.17 5.70 6.51
C PRO A 160 8.17 4.99 5.59
N MET A 161 9.41 5.49 5.56
CA MET A 161 10.51 4.89 4.81
C MET A 161 10.87 3.48 5.29
N GLN A 162 10.90 3.24 6.61
CA GLN A 162 11.15 1.90 7.15
C GLN A 162 10.01 0.93 6.82
N LYS A 163 8.75 1.40 6.86
CA LYS A 163 7.60 0.57 6.46
C LYS A 163 7.66 0.23 4.97
N MET A 164 8.04 1.18 4.13
CA MET A 164 8.24 0.95 2.70
C MET A 164 9.41 -0.01 2.44
N ALA A 165 10.52 0.15 3.16
CA ALA A 165 11.65 -0.78 3.12
C ALA A 165 11.20 -2.21 3.48
N GLU A 166 10.39 -2.36 4.53
CA GLU A 166 9.81 -3.66 4.94
C GLU A 166 8.93 -4.28 3.85
N LEU A 167 8.07 -3.47 3.23
CA LEU A 167 7.16 -3.92 2.16
C LEU A 167 7.92 -4.29 0.88
N CYS A 168 9.03 -3.61 0.59
CA CYS A 168 9.80 -3.78 -0.64
C CYS A 168 11.08 -4.63 -0.46
N LYS A 169 11.24 -5.33 0.69
CA LYS A 169 12.42 -6.18 0.95
C LYS A 169 12.68 -7.20 -0.15
N GLU A 170 11.64 -7.81 -0.67
CA GLU A 170 11.74 -8.84 -1.71
C GLU A 170 12.24 -8.26 -3.05
N VAL A 171 11.86 -7.02 -3.35
CA VAL A 171 12.31 -6.30 -4.56
C VAL A 171 13.78 -5.90 -4.42
N ALA A 172 14.23 -5.55 -3.21
CA ALA A 172 15.61 -5.12 -2.95
C ALA A 172 16.67 -6.22 -3.20
N GLY A 173 16.28 -7.49 -3.17
CA GLY A 173 17.17 -8.62 -3.43
C GLY A 173 17.36 -8.97 -4.91
N GLN A 174 16.61 -8.32 -5.81
CA GLN A 174 16.72 -8.59 -7.25
C GLN A 174 17.87 -7.80 -7.87
N ARG A 175 18.61 -8.43 -8.79
CA ARG A 175 19.63 -7.75 -9.59
C ARG A 175 18.94 -6.68 -10.45
N LEU A 176 19.20 -5.41 -10.15
CA LEU A 176 18.71 -4.29 -10.94
C LEU A 176 19.46 -4.27 -12.29
N GLU A 177 18.71 -4.16 -13.38
CA GLU A 177 19.30 -3.90 -14.68
C GLU A 177 19.79 -2.44 -14.73
N VAL A 178 21.00 -2.24 -15.24
CA VAL A 178 21.50 -0.90 -15.53
C VAL A 178 21.03 -0.57 -16.93
N ILE A 179 20.04 0.30 -17.04
CA ILE A 179 19.60 0.84 -18.33
C ILE A 179 20.72 1.77 -18.82
N GLN A 180 21.40 1.38 -19.89
CA GLN A 180 22.40 2.23 -20.53
C GLN A 180 21.68 3.42 -21.19
N GLU A 181 22.10 4.63 -20.84
CA GLU A 181 21.65 5.82 -21.55
C GLU A 181 22.17 5.77 -22.97
N PHE A 182 21.26 5.71 -23.93
CA PHE A 182 21.59 5.87 -25.34
C PHE A 182 21.20 7.30 -25.71
N ALA A 183 22.21 8.14 -25.96
CA ALA A 183 21.96 9.50 -26.45
C ALA A 183 21.42 9.38 -27.88
N MET A 184 20.12 9.62 -28.06
CA MET A 184 19.54 9.81 -29.38
C MET A 184 19.40 11.29 -29.68
N GLU A 185 19.71 11.66 -30.91
CA GLU A 185 19.39 12.99 -31.41
C GLU A 185 17.85 13.15 -31.48
N PRO A 186 17.27 14.28 -31.02
CA PRO A 186 15.82 14.49 -31.00
C PRO A 186 15.13 14.39 -32.36
N TRP A 187 15.87 14.63 -33.44
CA TRP A 187 15.41 14.60 -34.84
C TRP A 187 15.84 13.34 -35.59
N GLY A 188 16.58 12.43 -34.95
CA GLY A 188 16.98 11.16 -35.55
C GLY A 188 15.77 10.28 -35.85
N ALA A 189 15.81 9.53 -36.96
CA ALA A 189 14.77 8.56 -37.26
C ALA A 189 14.64 7.56 -36.08
N PRO A 190 13.42 7.26 -35.60
CA PRO A 190 13.24 6.29 -34.53
C PRO A 190 13.93 4.98 -34.92
N HIS A 191 14.78 4.45 -34.04
CA HIS A 191 15.37 3.14 -34.26
C HIS A 191 14.24 2.13 -34.53
N PRO A 192 14.40 1.22 -35.51
CA PRO A 192 13.48 0.11 -35.69
C PRO A 192 13.48 -0.68 -34.38
N CYS A 193 12.47 -0.46 -33.55
CA CYS A 193 12.29 -1.23 -32.34
C CYS A 193 11.82 -2.60 -32.83
N SER A 194 12.76 -3.47 -33.17
CA SER A 194 12.48 -4.89 -33.33
C SER A 194 12.07 -5.36 -31.95
N LEU A 195 10.77 -5.31 -31.67
CA LEU A 195 10.18 -6.15 -30.65
C LEU A 195 10.57 -7.57 -31.04
N LEU A 196 11.64 -8.08 -30.44
CA LEU A 196 11.85 -9.50 -30.30
C LEU A 196 10.68 -9.99 -29.45
N CYS A 197 9.55 -10.21 -30.11
CA CYS A 197 8.55 -11.16 -29.66
C CYS A 197 9.25 -12.51 -29.71
N ARG A 198 10.07 -12.81 -28.70
CA ARG A 198 10.42 -14.19 -28.39
C ARG A 198 9.12 -14.81 -27.92
N SER A 199 8.39 -15.38 -28.87
CA SER A 199 7.53 -16.52 -28.59
C SER A 199 8.37 -17.57 -27.88
N ARG A 200 8.32 -17.60 -26.54
CA ARG A 200 8.68 -18.79 -25.78
C ARG A 200 7.58 -19.81 -26.02
N GLN A 201 7.69 -20.57 -27.11
CA GLN A 201 7.19 -21.94 -27.14
C GLN A 201 8.35 -22.83 -26.70
N GLY A 202 8.16 -23.54 -25.59
CA GLY A 202 9.18 -24.35 -24.94
C GLY A 202 8.98 -24.40 -23.42
N ASP A 203 8.02 -25.22 -23.01
CA ASP A 203 7.87 -25.90 -21.72
C ASP A 203 8.79 -25.49 -20.56
N THR A 204 8.23 -24.73 -19.62
CA THR A 204 8.45 -24.98 -18.19
C THR A 204 7.15 -24.82 -17.43
N THR A 205 6.62 -25.97 -17.04
CA THR A 205 5.48 -26.23 -16.18
C THR A 205 5.48 -25.38 -14.90
N GLY A 206 4.39 -24.67 -14.64
CA GLY A 206 3.79 -24.58 -13.29
C GLY A 206 4.28 -23.56 -12.26
N GLN A 207 5.34 -22.77 -12.47
CA GLN A 207 5.87 -21.91 -11.38
C GLN A 207 5.64 -20.39 -11.50
N GLU A 208 5.37 -19.85 -12.70
CA GLU A 208 5.40 -18.39 -12.91
C GLU A 208 4.05 -17.71 -12.59
N GLY A 209 2.92 -18.39 -12.82
CA GLY A 209 1.60 -17.95 -12.35
C GLY A 209 1.48 -17.88 -10.81
N ALA A 210 2.25 -18.70 -10.10
CA ALA A 210 2.30 -18.75 -8.64
C ALA A 210 3.19 -17.66 -8.00
N ARG A 211 3.89 -16.83 -8.79
CA ARG A 211 4.76 -15.74 -8.29
C ARG A 211 4.07 -14.38 -8.35
N ARG A 212 3.26 -14.14 -9.39
CA ARG A 212 2.45 -12.91 -9.52
C ARG A 212 1.26 -12.93 -8.55
N GLY A 213 0.62 -14.09 -8.38
CA GLY A 213 -0.40 -14.30 -7.35
C GLY A 213 0.14 -14.13 -5.93
N ARG A 214 1.43 -14.44 -5.69
CA ARG A 214 2.03 -14.40 -4.34
C ARG A 214 2.16 -13.00 -3.77
N LEU A 215 2.48 -11.99 -4.59
CA LEU A 215 2.51 -10.59 -4.13
C LEU A 215 1.09 -10.11 -3.81
N ASP A 216 0.12 -10.38 -4.69
CA ASP A 216 -1.28 -10.01 -4.47
C ASP A 216 -1.92 -10.75 -3.27
N GLU A 217 -1.51 -12.00 -3.03
CA GLU A 217 -1.94 -12.85 -1.93
C GLU A 217 -1.23 -12.47 -0.61
N LEU A 218 0.06 -12.13 -0.62
CA LEU A 218 0.77 -11.56 0.55
C LEU A 218 0.18 -10.19 0.96
N PHE A 219 -0.25 -9.37 0.00
CA PHE A 219 -0.99 -8.12 0.27
C PHE A 219 -2.43 -8.37 0.76
N ARG A 220 -3.03 -9.54 0.47
CA ARG A 220 -4.36 -9.95 0.95
C ARG A 220 -4.30 -10.61 2.33
N GLU A 221 -3.30 -11.45 2.60
CA GLU A 221 -3.08 -12.15 3.87
C GLU A 221 -2.63 -11.22 5.00
N ARG A 222 -1.71 -10.27 4.73
CA ARG A 222 -1.32 -9.28 5.74
C ARG A 222 -2.45 -8.34 6.18
N ARG A 223 -3.54 -8.22 5.40
CA ARG A 223 -4.77 -7.50 5.80
C ARG A 223 -5.61 -8.30 6.81
N ASN A 224 -5.62 -9.63 6.72
CA ASN A 224 -6.37 -10.50 7.64
C ASN A 224 -5.66 -10.68 8.99
N CYS A 225 -4.32 -10.66 9.03
CA CYS A 225 -3.57 -10.84 10.28
C CYS A 225 -3.73 -9.69 11.30
N ARG A 226 -4.14 -8.48 10.90
CA ARG A 226 -4.43 -7.39 11.87
C ARG A 226 -5.77 -7.52 12.60
N HIS A 227 -6.62 -8.48 12.22
CA HIS A 227 -7.94 -8.70 12.82
C HIS A 227 -8.00 -9.97 13.70
N GLY A 228 -6.87 -10.66 13.91
CA GLY A 228 -6.77 -11.88 14.72
C GLY A 228 -6.07 -11.66 16.06
N GLY A 229 -6.46 -10.64 16.83
CA GLY A 229 -6.05 -10.49 18.22
C GLY A 229 -7.25 -10.70 19.13
N LEU A 230 -7.15 -11.70 20.03
CA LEU A 230 -8.14 -12.15 21.02
C LEU A 230 -9.07 -13.29 20.55
N ARG A 231 -8.53 -14.50 20.46
CA ARG A 231 -9.27 -15.70 20.85
C ARG A 231 -8.44 -16.43 21.91
N GLY A 232 -9.05 -16.58 23.09
CA GLY A 232 -8.42 -17.09 24.29
C GLY A 232 -7.84 -18.49 24.12
N VAL A 233 -6.66 -18.66 24.67
CA VAL A 233 -6.09 -19.97 25.02
C VAL A 233 -7.05 -20.60 26.02
N ARG A 234 -7.79 -21.62 25.59
CA ARG A 234 -8.39 -22.60 26.50
C ARG A 234 -7.47 -23.80 26.52
N ASP A 235 -6.90 -24.06 27.69
CA ASP A 235 -6.15 -25.28 27.97
C ASP A 235 -7.05 -26.50 27.76
N GLY A 236 -6.68 -27.34 26.81
CA GLY A 236 -7.27 -28.65 26.60
C GLY A 236 -6.71 -29.64 27.62
N LYS A 237 -7.52 -30.02 28.62
CA LYS A 237 -7.29 -31.25 29.38
C LYS A 237 -7.62 -32.44 28.48
N GLY A 238 -6.59 -33.18 28.09
CA GLY A 238 -6.72 -34.53 27.53
C GLY A 238 -7.28 -35.48 28.58
N GLN A 239 -8.27 -36.27 28.17
CA GLN A 239 -8.72 -37.46 28.88
C GLN A 239 -7.76 -38.60 28.52
N GLU A 240 -7.15 -39.22 29.52
CA GLU A 240 -6.48 -40.51 29.38
C GLU A 240 -6.90 -41.42 30.54
N GLY A 241 -7.14 -42.68 30.19
CA GLY A 241 -7.94 -43.63 30.96
C GLY A 241 -7.25 -44.36 32.11
N ARG A 242 -8.12 -45.05 32.85
CA ARG A 242 -7.93 -46.13 33.86
C ARG A 242 -6.56 -46.84 33.87
N ALA A 243 -5.96 -46.93 35.07
CA ALA A 243 -5.76 -48.16 35.86
C ALA A 243 -5.14 -47.80 37.24
N GLY A 244 -5.51 -48.52 38.32
CA GLY A 244 -5.08 -48.28 39.72
C GLY A 244 -3.58 -48.56 40.00
N PRO A 245 -3.09 -48.47 41.26
CA PRO A 245 -3.62 -49.25 42.39
C PRO A 245 -3.64 -48.57 43.79
N LEU A 246 -4.55 -49.10 44.62
CA LEU A 246 -4.49 -49.49 46.04
C LEU A 246 -3.53 -48.81 47.07
N LEU A 247 -4.18 -48.52 48.22
CA LEU A 247 -3.70 -48.57 49.62
C LEU A 247 -3.11 -47.29 50.26
N GLY A 248 -3.73 -46.88 51.37
CA GLY A 248 -3.12 -46.03 52.40
C GLY A 248 -4.10 -45.11 53.14
N HIS A 249 -4.66 -45.58 54.24
CA HIS A 249 -5.49 -44.81 55.19
C HIS A 249 -4.82 -43.54 55.73
N PRO A 250 -5.57 -42.45 55.99
CA PRO A 250 -5.15 -41.41 56.94
C PRO A 250 -5.77 -41.64 58.32
N GLY A 251 -4.89 -41.75 59.32
CA GLY A 251 -5.22 -41.79 60.74
C GLY A 251 -5.77 -40.46 61.26
N ALA A 252 -6.63 -40.60 62.26
CA ALA A 252 -7.35 -39.57 62.99
C ALA A 252 -6.43 -38.59 63.72
N ALA A 253 -6.91 -37.35 63.89
CA ALA A 253 -7.21 -36.81 65.22
C ALA A 253 -7.70 -35.36 65.11
N GLY A 254 -8.95 -35.14 65.50
CA GLY A 254 -9.55 -33.82 65.64
C GLY A 254 -10.67 -33.83 66.67
N ARG A 255 -10.31 -33.36 67.87
CA ARG A 255 -11.12 -32.56 68.81
C ARG A 255 -12.05 -33.25 69.83
N LYS A 256 -12.17 -32.51 70.96
CA LYS A 256 -13.09 -32.57 72.12
C LYS A 256 -12.48 -33.39 73.26
N THR A 257 -12.22 -32.85 74.44
CA THR A 257 -12.86 -31.77 75.23
C THR A 257 -11.84 -30.85 75.89
#